data_AF-A0AAQ3QDG6-F1
#
_entry.id   AF-A0AAQ3QDG6-F1
#
_cell.length_a   1.000
_cell.length_b   1.000
_cell.length_c   1.000
_cell.angle_alpha   90.00
_cell.angle_beta   90.00
_cell.angle_gamma   90.00
#
_symmetry.space_group_name_H-M   'P 1'
#
loop_
_entity.id
_entity.type
_entity.pdbx_description
1 polymer ?
#
loop_
_entity_poly.entity_id
_entity_poly.type
_entity_poly.pdbx_seq_one_letter_code
_entity_poly.pdbx_strand_id
1 'polypeptide(L)'
;MRTSIWLLGGDRMVKNISRFLRYGSLMSLKFYLIKRTLKGTFYGHYKPRTDLPVVFEMYMNKEIELEKFINHEVSFSEINKAFDLILQGASLRCIICVDD
;
A
#
# COMPACT_ATOMS: atom_id res chain seq x y z
N MET A 1 -5.29 -3.77 -8.67
CA MET A 1 -4.45 -4.31 -7.59
C MET A 1 -5.20 -5.34 -6.74
N ARG A 2 -4.92 -6.64 -6.91
CA ARG A 2 -5.47 -7.73 -6.05
C ARG A 2 -4.84 -7.64 -4.67
N THR A 3 -5.62 -7.35 -3.63
CA THR A 3 -5.11 -7.33 -2.24
C THR A 3 -5.03 -8.76 -1.68
N SER A 4 -3.83 -9.19 -1.30
CA SER A 4 -3.56 -10.44 -0.59
C SER A 4 -3.99 -10.32 0.88
N ILE A 5 -4.88 -11.22 1.31
CA ILE A 5 -5.23 -11.41 2.72
C ILE A 5 -4.18 -12.35 3.30
N TRP A 6 -3.34 -11.84 4.21
CA TRP A 6 -2.37 -12.68 4.91
C TRP A 6 -3.03 -13.29 6.14
N LEU A 7 -2.93 -14.62 6.25
CA LEU A 7 -3.38 -15.40 7.39
C LEU A 7 -2.14 -15.80 8.19
N LEU A 8 -1.81 -15.04 9.23
CA LEU A 8 -0.81 -15.44 10.23
C LEU A 8 -1.58 -15.82 11.49
N GLY A 9 -1.53 -17.10 11.89
CA GLY A 9 -1.94 -17.54 13.22
C GLY A 9 -3.41 -17.29 13.61
N GLY A 10 -4.34 -17.25 12.65
CA GLY A 10 -5.77 -16.99 12.91
C GLY A 10 -6.17 -15.51 12.85
N ASP A 11 -5.21 -14.59 12.85
CA ASP A 11 -5.48 -13.17 12.66
C ASP A 11 -5.58 -12.82 11.18
N ARG A 12 -6.57 -11.99 10.84
CA ARG A 12 -6.72 -11.42 9.49
C ARG A 12 -6.24 -9.98 9.49
N MET A 13 -5.24 -9.68 8.66
CA MET A 13 -4.83 -8.30 8.39
C MET A 13 -5.51 -7.74 7.15
N VAL A 14 -6.11 -6.55 7.30
CA VAL A 14 -6.72 -5.81 6.19
C VAL A 14 -5.90 -4.54 5.93
N LYS A 15 -5.36 -4.43 4.71
CA LYS A 15 -4.51 -3.30 4.29
C LYS A 15 -5.24 -2.26 3.43
N ASN A 16 -6.49 -2.51 3.03
CA ASN A 16 -7.25 -1.64 2.12
C ASN A 16 -8.45 -0.98 2.81
N ILE A 17 -8.54 0.35 2.70
CA ILE A 17 -9.56 1.20 3.36
C ILE A 17 -10.98 0.80 2.97
N SER A 18 -11.25 0.59 1.68
CA SER A 18 -12.58 0.20 1.18
C SER A 18 -13.05 -1.14 1.75
N ARG A 19 -12.10 -2.06 1.99
CA ARG A 19 -12.37 -3.38 2.55
C ARG A 19 -12.51 -3.32 4.07
N PHE A 20 -11.77 -2.43 4.74
CA PHE A 20 -11.89 -2.19 6.17
C PHE A 20 -13.31 -1.70 6.52
N LEU A 21 -13.85 -0.71 5.80
CA LEU A 21 -15.21 -0.20 6.03
C LEU A 21 -16.28 -1.28 5.81
N ARG A 22 -16.12 -2.14 4.80
CA ARG A 22 -17.05 -3.24 4.50
C ARG A 22 -17.02 -4.35 5.55
N TYR A 23 -15.88 -4.60 6.19
CA TYR A 23 -15.78 -5.57 7.28
C TYR A 23 -16.19 -5.00 8.64
N GLY A 24 -16.14 -3.68 8.83
CA GLY A 24 -16.60 -3.00 10.05
C GLY A 24 -18.09 -3.20 10.33
N SER A 25 -18.94 -3.26 9.30
CA SER A 25 -20.39 -3.47 9.49
C SER A 25 -20.78 -4.94 9.76
N LEU A 26 -19.96 -5.90 9.33
CA LEU A 26 -20.16 -7.34 9.52
C LEU A 26 -19.47 -7.90 10.79
N MET A 27 -18.89 -7.01 11.61
CA MET A 27 -17.79 -7.30 12.52
C MET A 27 -18.17 -8.02 13.82
N SER A 28 -19.40 -7.88 14.33
CA SER A 28 -19.69 -8.27 15.72
C SER A 28 -19.85 -9.78 15.95
N LEU A 29 -20.80 -10.43 15.30
CA LEU A 29 -21.18 -11.82 15.64
C LEU A 29 -20.23 -12.89 15.08
N LYS A 30 -19.74 -12.72 13.85
CA LYS A 30 -18.90 -13.74 13.19
C LYS A 30 -17.48 -13.84 13.75
N PHE A 31 -16.91 -12.76 14.28
CA PHE A 31 -15.55 -12.79 14.84
C PHE A 31 -15.52 -13.29 16.27
N TYR A 32 -16.54 -12.96 17.07
CA TYR A 32 -16.67 -13.46 18.45
C TYR A 32 -16.76 -15.00 18.49
N LEU A 33 -17.59 -15.60 17.63
CA LEU A 33 -17.77 -17.06 17.57
C LEU A 33 -16.51 -17.81 17.09
N ILE A 34 -15.67 -17.18 16.25
CA ILE A 34 -14.50 -17.83 15.64
C ILE A 34 -13.20 -17.48 16.41
N LYS A 35 -13.27 -16.65 17.47
CA LYS A 35 -12.12 -16.11 18.22
C LYS A 35 -11.01 -15.55 17.31
N ARG A 36 -11.37 -14.96 16.18
CA ARG A 36 -10.39 -14.32 15.29
C ARG A 36 -10.34 -12.83 15.56
N THR A 37 -9.16 -12.24 15.41
CA THR A 37 -9.02 -10.79 15.51
C THR A 37 -8.78 -10.20 14.12
N LEU A 38 -9.47 -9.11 13.83
CA LEU A 38 -9.21 -8.27 12.67
C LEU A 38 -8.28 -7.16 13.12
N LYS A 39 -7.06 -7.17 12.59
CA LYS A 39 -6.08 -6.10 12.83
C LYS A 39 -5.98 -5.26 11.57
N GLY A 40 -6.34 -4.00 11.68
CA GLY A 40 -6.03 -2.99 10.66
C GLY A 40 -4.63 -2.43 10.93
N THR A 41 -3.89 -2.11 9.88
CA THR A 41 -2.64 -1.36 10.01
C THR A 41 -2.70 -0.13 9.11
N PHE A 42 -2.51 1.04 9.68
CA PHE A 42 -2.28 2.27 8.93
C PHE A 42 -0.78 2.35 8.65
N TYR A 43 -0.40 2.60 7.39
CA TYR A 43 1.00 2.64 6.93
C TYR A 43 1.85 1.41 7.31
N GLY A 44 1.23 0.26 7.61
CA GLY A 44 1.97 -0.94 8.03
C GLY A 44 2.67 -0.81 9.38
N HIS A 45 2.13 -0.01 10.31
CA HIS A 45 2.70 0.26 11.64
C HIS A 45 3.95 1.16 11.66
N TYR A 46 4.31 1.77 10.54
CA TYR A 46 5.40 2.73 10.46
C TYR A 46 4.98 4.11 10.98
N LYS A 47 5.80 4.69 11.85
CA LYS A 47 5.76 6.10 12.24
C LYS A 47 6.56 6.90 11.23
N PRO A 48 5.92 7.74 10.40
CA PRO A 48 6.58 8.37 9.27
C PRO A 48 7.82 9.18 9.69
N ARG A 49 7.74 9.99 10.76
CA ARG A 49 8.87 10.84 11.17
C ARG A 49 10.10 10.07 11.67
N THR A 50 9.91 8.90 12.27
CA THR A 50 11.00 8.15 12.92
C THR A 50 11.52 7.04 12.04
N ASP A 51 10.64 6.36 11.31
CA ASP A 51 10.99 5.16 10.57
C ASP A 51 11.31 5.43 9.09
N LEU A 52 10.88 6.57 8.51
CA LEU A 52 11.29 6.97 7.17
C LEU A 52 12.81 7.04 6.97
N PRO A 53 13.61 7.69 7.85
CA PRO A 53 15.05 7.73 7.66
C PRO A 53 15.69 6.34 7.67
N VAL A 54 15.21 5.44 8.56
CA VAL A 54 15.69 4.05 8.62
C VAL A 54 15.41 3.31 7.31
N VAL A 55 14.21 3.46 6.75
CA VAL A 55 13.87 2.86 5.45
C VAL A 55 14.73 3.45 4.32
N PHE A 56 15.08 4.73 4.40
CA PHE A 56 15.98 5.37 3.45
C PHE A 56 17.41 4.81 3.52
N GLU A 57 17.91 4.56 4.73
CA GLU A 57 19.20 3.90 4.95
C GLU A 57 19.19 2.47 4.37
N MET A 58 18.11 1.71 4.59
CA MET A 58 17.95 0.38 3.97
C MET A 58 17.93 0.43 2.44
N TYR A 59 17.35 1.48 1.85
CA TYR A 59 17.40 1.72 0.41
C TYR A 59 18.82 2.02 -0.07
N MET A 60 19.56 2.88 0.64
CA MET A 60 20.96 3.19 0.33
C MET A 60 21.87 1.96 0.45
N ASN A 61 21.59 1.09 1.42
CA ASN A 61 22.27 -0.19 1.63
C ASN A 61 21.85 -1.26 0.60
N LYS A 62 20.98 -0.93 -0.35
CA LYS A 62 20.43 -1.85 -1.38
C LYS A 62 19.70 -3.07 -0.82
N GLU A 63 19.26 -3.01 0.43
CA GLU A 63 18.43 -4.08 1.03
C GLU A 63 17.01 -4.06 0.46
N ILE A 64 16.57 -2.90 -0.05
CA ILE A 64 15.25 -2.70 -0.65
C ILE A 64 15.41 -2.20 -2.08
N GLU A 65 14.98 -3.00 -3.04
CA GLU A 65 15.01 -2.63 -4.46
C GLU A 65 13.76 -1.81 -4.85
N LEU A 66 13.82 -0.49 -4.70
CA LEU A 66 12.71 0.40 -5.06
C LEU A 66 12.54 0.58 -6.58
N GLU A 67 13.63 0.50 -7.33
CA GLU A 67 13.66 0.76 -8.78
C GLU A 67 12.75 -0.19 -9.57
N LYS A 68 12.63 -1.45 -9.13
CA LYS A 68 11.77 -2.45 -9.78
C LYS A 68 10.27 -2.13 -9.72
N PHE A 69 9.86 -1.19 -8.86
CA PHE A 69 8.47 -0.78 -8.72
C PHE A 69 8.11 0.47 -9.53
N ILE A 70 9.11 1.17 -10.05
CA ILE A 70 8.94 2.40 -10.84
C ILE A 70 8.95 2.00 -12.32
N ASN A 71 7.79 2.10 -12.97
CA ASN A 71 7.65 1.64 -14.36
C ASN A 71 7.71 2.79 -15.38
N HIS A 72 7.28 3.99 -14.99
CA HIS A 72 7.16 5.13 -15.90
C HIS A 72 7.54 6.43 -15.19
N GLU A 73 8.23 7.28 -15.93
CA GLU A 73 8.51 8.66 -15.56
C GLU A 73 7.80 9.55 -16.58
N VAL A 74 7.06 10.53 -16.10
CA VAL A 74 6.27 11.45 -16.90
C VAL A 74 6.54 12.88 -16.45
N SER A 75 6.59 13.80 -17.40
CA SER A 75 6.71 15.22 -17.09
C SER A 75 5.36 15.77 -16.60
N PHE A 76 5.41 16.85 -15.82
CA PHE A 76 4.21 17.50 -15.30
C PHE A 76 3.24 17.95 -16.41
N SER A 77 3.76 18.38 -17.56
CA SER A 77 2.97 18.73 -18.75
C SER A 77 2.11 17.57 -19.27
N GLU A 78 2.50 16.33 -19.01
CA GLU A 78 1.82 15.13 -19.48
C GLU A 78 1.06 14.39 -18.38
N ILE A 79 0.66 15.09 -17.31
CA ILE A 79 -0.01 14.49 -16.14
C ILE A 79 -1.25 13.65 -16.50
N ASN A 80 -1.99 14.03 -17.54
CA ASN A 80 -3.17 13.27 -17.98
C ASN A 80 -2.79 11.86 -18.47
N LYS A 81 -1.67 11.71 -19.17
CA LYS A 81 -1.16 10.38 -19.57
C LYS A 81 -0.81 9.52 -18.36
N ALA A 82 -0.32 10.13 -17.28
CA ALA A 82 -0.05 9.43 -16.02
C ALA A 82 -1.32 8.80 -15.43
N PHE A 83 -2.43 9.53 -15.44
CA PHE A 83 -3.72 9.04 -14.96
C PHE A 83 -4.27 7.91 -15.85
N ASP A 84 -4.13 8.05 -17.17
CA ASP A 84 -4.54 6.99 -18.11
C ASP A 84 -3.76 5.69 -17.88
N LEU A 85 -2.45 5.78 -17.64
CA LEU A 85 -1.60 4.62 -17.33
C LEU A 85 -1.99 3.93 -16.01
N ILE A 86 -2.50 4.67 -15.03
CA ILE A 86 -3.00 4.12 -13.76
C ILE A 86 -4.35 3.44 -13.97
N LEU A 87 -5.24 4.05 -14.75
CA LEU A 87 -6.57 3.49 -15.06
C LEU A 87 -6.48 2.22 -15.90
N GLN A 88 -5.57 2.18 -16.87
CA GLN A 88 -5.29 1.00 -17.69
C GLN A 88 -4.58 -0.12 -16.90
N GLY A 89 -4.02 0.20 -15.73
CA GLY A 89 -3.28 -0.74 -14.89
C GLY A 89 -1.94 -1.18 -15.49
N ALA A 90 -1.43 -0.46 -16.49
CA ALA A 90 -0.12 -0.69 -17.10
C ALA A 90 1.02 -0.20 -16.19
N SER A 91 0.73 0.78 -15.33
CA SER A 91 1.68 1.31 -14.35
C SER A 91 1.45 0.74 -12.95
N LEU A 92 2.54 0.31 -12.28
CA LEU A 92 2.54 -0.01 -10.85
C LEU A 92 2.71 1.27 -10.01
N ARG A 93 3.72 2.07 -10.36
CA ARG A 93 3.96 3.43 -9.85
C ARG A 93 4.55 4.29 -10.97
N CYS A 94 4.10 5.53 -11.05
CA CYS A 94 4.61 6.55 -11.97
C CYS A 94 5.29 7.67 -11.16
N ILE A 95 6.45 8.14 -11.62
CA ILE A 95 7.08 9.36 -11.11
C ILE A 95 6.64 10.52 -11.99
N ILE A 96 6.22 11.61 -11.35
CA ILE A 96 5.89 12.86 -12.03
C ILE A 96 7.01 13.84 -11.72
N CYS A 97 7.79 14.18 -12.74
CA CYS A 97 8.84 15.20 -12.63
C CYS A 97 8.22 16.57 -12.87
N VAL A 98 8.35 17.44 -11.88
CA VAL A 98 8.01 18.86 -12.00
C VAL A 98 9.31 19.56 -12.35
N ASP A 99 9.55 19.74 -13.64
CA ASP A 99 10.59 20.66 -14.12
C ASP A 99 10.02 22.08 -14.02
N ASP A 100 10.76 23.00 -13.39
CA ASP A 100 10.39 24.42 -13.20
C ASP A 100 10.33 25.21 -14.52
#